data_AF-A0A644W8L5-F1
#
_entry.id   AF-A0A644W8L5-F1
#
_cell.length_a   1.000
_cell.length_b   1.000
_cell.length_c   1.000
_cell.angle_alpha   90.00
_cell.angle_beta   90.00
_cell.angle_gamma   90.00
#
_symmetry.space_group_name_H-M   'P 1'
#
loop_
_entity.id
_entity.type
_entity.pdbx_description
1 polymer ?
#
loop_
_entity_poly.entity_id
_entity_poly.type
_entity_poly.pdbx_seq_one_letter_code
_entity_poly.pdbx_strand_id
1 'polypeptide(L)'
;MNKIANRKVICDTLMEHAKTDRDIVVLCSDSRGSASLTPFAQAYPDQFVEVGIAEQDLVGIAAGLASCGKKPFAASPAAFVSTRSYEQAKVDCAYSNVNVKLIGISGGISYGALGMSHHSAQDIAAMSAIPNMRVYLPSDRFQTRCLFEELLKDTKPAYIRVGRNPVEDVYSEDHVPFTMDRATWVQTGSDVAIIACGEMVHPAVEAADLLKLQGISAAVLDMYCVKPLDTEAVIKAASGARAVVTVEEHSPFGGLGAVVAQVVGENCPRKIKNLALPDAPVITGTSQEVFDYYGLNAEGIAKATAELLKD
;
A
#
# COMPACT_ATOMS: atom_id res chain seq x y z
N MET A 1 -0.43 14.72 -15.31
CA MET A 1 0.74 14.00 -14.82
C MET A 1 1.29 14.65 -13.58
N ASN A 2 1.02 14.01 -12.45
CA ASN A 2 1.63 14.31 -11.17
C ASN A 2 3.16 14.09 -11.22
N LYS A 3 3.92 14.85 -10.43
CA LYS A 3 5.39 14.72 -10.29
C LYS A 3 5.85 14.47 -8.86
N ILE A 4 4.92 14.33 -7.92
CA ILE A 4 5.19 14.17 -6.49
C ILE A 4 4.92 12.73 -6.10
N ALA A 5 5.97 12.02 -5.66
CA ALA A 5 5.85 10.66 -5.15
C ALA A 5 5.30 10.64 -3.70
N ASN A 6 4.60 9.57 -3.33
CA ASN A 6 4.02 9.38 -2.00
C ASN A 6 5.06 9.53 -0.88
N ARG A 7 6.27 8.97 -1.06
CA ARG A 7 7.39 9.14 -0.11
C ARG A 7 7.80 10.59 0.15
N LYS A 8 7.64 11.48 -0.83
CA LYS A 8 7.89 12.92 -0.63
C LYS A 8 6.78 13.55 0.22
N VAL A 9 5.52 13.17 -0.03
CA VAL A 9 4.37 13.63 0.77
C VAL A 9 4.51 13.21 2.22
N ILE A 10 4.99 11.98 2.46
CA ILE A 10 5.30 11.48 3.80
C ILE A 10 6.30 12.41 4.48
N CYS A 11 7.44 12.70 3.84
CA CYS A 11 8.43 13.63 4.38
C CYS A 11 7.84 15.00 4.69
N ASP A 12 7.14 15.60 3.72
CA ASP A 12 6.57 16.95 3.87
C ASP A 12 5.55 17.00 5.03
N THR A 13 4.71 15.98 5.17
CA THR A 13 3.69 15.87 6.24
C THR A 13 4.36 15.70 7.60
N LEU A 14 5.34 14.80 7.73
CA LEU A 14 6.08 14.62 8.99
C LEU A 14 6.84 15.89 9.39
N MET A 15 7.44 16.59 8.43
CA MET A 15 8.16 17.84 8.68
C MET A 15 7.24 18.99 9.14
N GLU A 16 5.98 18.99 8.73
CA GLU A 16 5.00 19.99 9.15
C GLU A 16 4.72 19.89 10.66
N HIS A 17 4.50 18.66 11.15
CA HIS A 17 4.19 18.39 12.56
C HIS A 17 5.44 18.35 13.46
N ALA A 18 6.59 17.92 12.95
CA ALA A 18 7.83 17.86 13.72
C ALA A 18 8.31 19.24 14.21
N LYS A 19 7.82 20.35 13.63
CA LYS A 19 8.07 21.72 14.10
C LYS A 19 7.64 21.94 15.55
N THR A 20 6.56 21.28 15.97
CA THR A 20 5.91 21.50 17.26
C THR A 20 5.81 20.22 18.10
N ASP A 21 5.96 19.04 17.49
CA ASP A 21 5.96 17.75 18.16
C ASP A 21 7.36 17.11 18.14
N ARG A 22 8.05 17.14 19.29
CA ARG A 22 9.39 16.55 19.47
C ARG A 22 9.37 15.05 19.74
N ASP A 23 8.19 14.43 19.82
CA ASP A 23 8.06 13.00 19.97
C ASP A 23 8.05 12.27 18.63
N ILE A 24 7.81 12.98 17.52
CA ILE A 24 8.01 12.45 16.17
C ILE A 24 9.50 12.21 15.95
N VAL A 25 9.86 10.95 15.70
CA VAL A 25 11.23 10.54 15.38
C VAL A 25 11.22 9.76 14.07
N VAL A 26 12.05 10.16 13.12
CA VAL A 26 12.21 9.47 11.84
C VAL A 26 13.47 8.62 11.90
N LEU A 27 13.37 7.36 11.45
CA LEU A 27 14.50 6.45 11.42
C LEU A 27 14.72 5.90 10.02
N CYS A 28 15.98 5.73 9.61
CA CYS A 28 16.34 5.10 8.34
C CYS A 28 17.45 4.07 8.51
N SER A 29 17.52 3.14 7.56
CA SER A 29 18.59 2.12 7.45
C SER A 29 19.44 2.35 6.19
N ASP A 30 20.24 3.41 6.18
CA ASP A 30 21.01 3.93 5.03
C ASP A 30 20.14 4.21 3.79
N SER A 31 18.89 4.60 4.03
CA SER A 31 17.85 4.70 3.00
C SER A 31 17.29 6.11 2.84
N ARG A 32 17.78 7.09 3.61
CA ARG A 32 17.18 8.45 3.70
C ARG A 32 16.98 9.14 2.35
N GLY A 33 17.93 8.97 1.42
CA GLY A 33 17.82 9.52 0.06
C GLY A 33 16.73 8.83 -0.75
N SER A 34 16.71 7.49 -0.76
CA SER A 34 15.67 6.70 -1.43
C SER A 34 14.29 6.90 -0.82
N ALA A 35 14.23 7.19 0.49
CA ALA A 35 13.01 7.48 1.23
C ALA A 35 12.51 8.92 1.03
N SER A 36 13.29 9.79 0.37
CA SER A 36 13.03 11.24 0.28
C SER A 36 12.97 11.94 1.65
N LEU A 37 13.66 11.40 2.66
CA LEU A 37 13.71 11.90 4.04
C LEU A 37 14.94 12.76 4.35
N THR A 38 15.83 12.99 3.36
CA THR A 38 16.97 13.91 3.50
C THR A 38 16.55 15.31 4.03
N PRO A 39 15.45 15.93 3.55
CA PRO A 39 15.02 17.22 4.10
C PRO A 39 14.66 17.17 5.58
N PHE A 40 14.02 16.09 6.04
CA PHE A 40 13.70 15.90 7.46
C PHE A 40 14.99 15.79 8.29
N ALA A 41 15.95 14.96 7.85
CA ALA A 41 17.22 14.76 8.55
C ALA A 41 18.04 16.07 8.67
N GLN A 42 17.94 16.96 7.68
CA GLN A 42 18.62 18.26 7.70
C GLN A 42 17.91 19.28 8.61
N ALA A 43 16.57 19.30 8.59
CA ALA A 43 15.79 20.25 9.36
C ALA A 43 15.69 19.89 10.86
N TYR A 44 15.62 18.60 11.18
CA TYR A 44 15.40 18.08 12.53
C TYR A 44 16.39 16.97 12.89
N PRO A 45 17.71 17.25 12.93
CA PRO A 45 18.72 16.23 13.20
C PRO A 45 18.54 15.53 14.55
N ASP A 46 18.04 16.23 15.56
CA ASP A 46 17.75 15.66 16.90
C ASP A 46 16.51 14.74 16.92
N GLN A 47 15.72 14.72 15.85
CA GLN A 47 14.55 13.87 15.67
C GLN A 47 14.76 12.84 14.55
N PHE A 48 16.01 12.65 14.10
CA PHE A 48 16.38 11.71 13.05
C PHE A 48 17.42 10.70 13.56
N VAL A 49 17.18 9.41 13.31
CA VAL A 49 18.12 8.34 13.66
C VAL A 49 18.51 7.58 12.40
N GLU A 50 19.80 7.58 12.10
CA GLU A 50 20.39 6.74 11.06
C GLU A 50 20.97 5.49 11.71
N VAL A 51 20.50 4.30 11.31
CA VAL A 51 20.99 3.03 11.87
C VAL A 51 21.96 2.29 10.95
N GLY A 52 22.24 2.82 9.76
CA GLY A 52 23.05 2.14 8.76
C GLY A 52 22.31 0.94 8.14
N ILE A 53 23.03 0.03 7.48
CA ILE A 53 22.41 -1.13 6.79
C ILE A 53 22.08 -2.24 7.82
N ALA A 54 21.10 -1.98 8.68
CA ALA A 54 20.71 -2.84 9.79
C ALA A 54 19.19 -2.76 10.02
N GLU A 55 18.37 -3.33 9.13
CA GLU A 55 16.91 -3.20 9.21
C GLU A 55 16.32 -3.83 10.48
N GLN A 56 16.92 -4.91 11.00
CA GLN A 56 16.47 -5.54 12.24
C GLN A 56 16.65 -4.57 13.43
N ASP A 57 17.81 -3.90 13.50
CA ASP A 57 18.07 -2.87 14.51
C ASP A 57 17.17 -1.65 14.31
N LEU A 58 16.88 -1.25 13.06
CA LEU A 58 15.91 -0.18 12.76
C LEU A 58 14.57 -0.42 13.45
N VAL A 59 14.02 -1.63 13.31
CA VAL A 59 12.72 -2.00 13.88
C VAL A 59 12.80 -2.11 15.40
N GLY A 60 13.84 -2.76 15.95
CA GLY A 60 14.02 -2.89 17.39
C GLY A 60 14.22 -1.54 18.11
N ILE A 61 15.04 -0.65 17.54
CA ILE A 61 15.25 0.71 18.05
C ILE A 61 13.95 1.50 17.98
N ALA A 62 13.21 1.42 16.88
CA ALA A 62 11.90 2.07 16.76
C ALA A 62 10.93 1.57 17.85
N ALA A 63 10.83 0.26 18.08
CA ALA A 63 9.99 -0.29 19.14
C ALA A 63 10.40 0.20 20.54
N GLY A 64 11.70 0.30 20.82
CA GLY A 64 12.22 0.87 22.06
C GLY A 64 11.85 2.34 22.24
N LEU A 65 11.99 3.15 21.19
CA LEU A 65 11.58 4.56 21.19
C LEU A 65 10.07 4.70 21.44
N ALA A 66 9.24 3.90 20.75
CA ALA A 66 7.79 3.90 20.96
C ALA A 66 7.41 3.56 22.41
N SER A 67 8.09 2.57 23.01
CA SER A 67 7.89 2.19 24.41
C SER A 67 8.25 3.30 25.40
N CYS A 68 9.12 4.23 24.99
CA CYS A 68 9.51 5.42 25.75
C CYS A 68 8.66 6.66 25.42
N GLY A 69 7.51 6.48 24.76
CA GLY A 69 6.56 7.57 24.46
C GLY A 69 6.85 8.35 23.18
N LYS A 70 7.81 7.91 22.35
CA LYS A 70 8.05 8.51 21.03
C LYS A 70 7.08 7.99 19.97
N LYS A 71 7.02 8.69 18.84
CA LYS A 71 6.24 8.35 17.64
C LYS A 71 7.20 8.03 16.48
N PRO A 72 7.77 6.82 16.45
CA PRO A 72 8.76 6.44 15.45
C PRO A 72 8.13 6.12 14.08
N PHE A 73 8.68 6.76 13.05
CA PHE A 73 8.44 6.47 11.64
C PHE A 73 9.71 5.89 11.03
N ALA A 74 9.78 4.57 10.96
CA ALA A 74 10.96 3.83 10.51
C ALA A 74 10.85 3.47 9.03
N ALA A 75 11.71 4.03 8.19
CA ALA A 75 11.68 3.88 6.75
C ALA A 75 12.86 3.05 6.24
N SER A 76 12.56 2.03 5.46
CA SER A 76 13.55 1.15 4.82
C SER A 76 12.93 0.54 3.57
N PRO A 77 13.72 0.12 2.56
CA PRO A 77 13.18 -0.55 1.38
C PRO A 77 12.21 -1.67 1.79
N ALA A 78 11.02 -1.69 1.18
CA ALA A 78 9.97 -2.66 1.49
C ALA A 78 10.51 -4.10 1.44
N ALA A 79 11.37 -4.40 0.46
CA ALA A 79 12.00 -5.71 0.29
C ALA A 79 12.89 -6.13 1.49
N PHE A 80 13.43 -5.18 2.25
CA PHE A 80 14.33 -5.47 3.37
C PHE A 80 13.59 -5.40 4.71
N VAL A 81 12.79 -4.37 4.94
CA VAL A 81 12.03 -4.24 6.20
C VAL A 81 11.01 -5.39 6.35
N SER A 82 10.40 -5.84 5.25
CA SER A 82 9.41 -6.92 5.31
C SER A 82 10.00 -8.31 5.45
N THR A 83 11.22 -8.53 4.94
CA THR A 83 11.85 -9.86 4.95
C THR A 83 12.82 -10.04 6.11
N ARG A 84 13.79 -9.12 6.26
CA ARG A 84 14.84 -9.20 7.29
C ARG A 84 14.31 -8.93 8.68
N SER A 85 13.34 -8.01 8.78
CA SER A 85 12.83 -7.51 10.08
C SER A 85 11.46 -8.09 10.43
N TYR A 86 11.07 -9.19 9.77
CA TYR A 86 9.76 -9.81 9.98
C TYR A 86 9.54 -10.21 11.44
N GLU A 87 10.56 -10.80 12.07
CA GLU A 87 10.47 -11.19 13.48
C GLU A 87 10.34 -9.97 14.40
N GLN A 88 11.14 -8.93 14.20
CA GLN A 88 11.11 -7.70 14.98
C GLN A 88 9.76 -6.97 14.80
N ALA A 89 9.23 -6.92 13.57
CA ALA A 89 7.90 -6.37 13.31
C ALA A 89 6.80 -7.17 14.03
N LYS A 90 6.94 -8.50 14.10
CA LYS A 90 6.00 -9.39 14.78
C LYS A 90 6.08 -9.25 16.31
N VAL A 91 7.27 -9.32 16.90
CA VAL A 91 7.48 -9.42 18.35
C VAL A 91 7.59 -8.02 18.97
N ASP A 92 8.50 -7.21 18.47
CA ASP A 92 8.85 -5.93 19.09
C ASP A 92 7.78 -4.88 18.81
N CYS A 93 7.16 -4.89 17.62
CA CYS A 93 6.09 -3.95 17.28
C CYS A 93 4.70 -4.50 17.60
N ALA A 94 4.28 -5.57 16.93
CA ALA A 94 2.88 -5.97 16.90
C ALA A 94 2.42 -6.72 18.16
N TYR A 95 3.22 -7.68 18.64
CA TYR A 95 2.93 -8.41 19.87
C TYR A 95 3.02 -7.52 21.11
N SER A 96 4.04 -6.65 21.17
CA SER A 96 4.18 -5.66 22.25
C SER A 96 3.19 -4.49 22.13
N ASN A 97 2.43 -4.42 21.03
CA ASN A 97 1.41 -3.41 20.75
C ASN A 97 1.92 -1.97 20.91
N VAL A 98 3.12 -1.70 20.37
CA VAL A 98 3.76 -0.38 20.43
C VAL A 98 3.56 0.40 19.13
N ASN A 99 3.55 1.73 19.25
CA ASN A 99 3.19 2.65 18.17
C ASN A 99 4.31 2.85 17.13
N VAL A 100 4.69 1.80 16.40
CA VAL A 100 5.70 1.89 15.33
C VAL A 100 5.03 1.96 13.97
N LYS A 101 5.41 2.97 13.17
CA LYS A 101 5.01 3.07 11.76
C LYS A 101 6.19 2.61 10.89
N LEU A 102 6.09 1.40 10.35
CA LEU A 102 7.06 0.84 9.42
C LEU A 102 6.71 1.27 8.00
N ILE A 103 7.60 2.01 7.36
CA ILE A 103 7.41 2.54 6.00
C ILE A 103 8.27 1.72 5.04
N GLY A 104 7.64 0.80 4.32
CA GLY A 104 8.24 0.07 3.22
C GLY A 104 8.29 0.96 1.98
N ILE A 105 9.44 1.58 1.73
CA ILE A 105 9.64 2.43 0.55
C ILE A 105 9.97 1.58 -0.68
N SER A 106 9.65 2.11 -1.86
CA SER A 106 9.90 1.43 -3.13
C SER A 106 9.31 0.01 -3.14
N GLY A 107 8.07 -0.10 -2.65
CA GLY A 107 7.27 -1.31 -2.62
C GLY A 107 7.05 -1.97 -3.98
N GLY A 108 6.59 -3.22 -3.95
CA GLY A 108 6.28 -4.00 -5.14
C GLY A 108 7.50 -4.15 -6.04
N ILE A 109 7.38 -3.77 -7.30
CA ILE A 109 8.41 -3.91 -8.33
C ILE A 109 9.09 -2.57 -8.66
N SER A 110 8.83 -1.51 -7.89
CA SER A 110 9.23 -0.13 -8.23
C SER A 110 10.75 0.13 -8.22
N TYR A 111 11.56 -0.81 -7.73
CA TYR A 111 13.02 -0.83 -7.97
C TYR A 111 13.42 -1.28 -9.38
N GLY A 112 12.47 -1.79 -10.15
CA GLY A 112 12.58 -2.09 -11.57
C GLY A 112 13.72 -3.04 -11.89
N ALA A 113 14.74 -2.52 -12.55
CA ALA A 113 15.90 -3.26 -13.04
C ALA A 113 16.72 -4.01 -11.97
N LEU A 114 16.57 -3.68 -10.68
CA LEU A 114 17.26 -4.41 -9.60
C LEU A 114 16.66 -5.80 -9.34
N GLY A 115 15.48 -6.07 -9.90
CA GLY A 115 14.84 -7.39 -9.90
C GLY A 115 14.48 -7.91 -8.50
N MET A 116 14.30 -9.23 -8.42
CA MET A 116 13.73 -9.92 -7.25
C MET A 116 14.46 -9.63 -5.93
N SER A 117 15.75 -9.28 -5.96
CA SER A 117 16.50 -8.90 -4.75
C SER A 117 15.96 -7.64 -4.06
N HIS A 118 15.31 -6.76 -4.82
CA HIS A 118 14.75 -5.49 -4.36
C HIS A 118 13.23 -5.40 -4.58
N HIS A 119 12.63 -6.37 -5.27
CA HIS A 119 11.18 -6.45 -5.36
C HIS A 119 10.59 -6.95 -4.03
N SER A 120 9.45 -6.40 -3.66
CA SER A 120 8.67 -6.74 -2.46
C SER A 120 7.27 -7.14 -2.89
N ALA A 121 7.16 -8.30 -3.52
CA ALA A 121 5.90 -8.85 -3.98
C ALA A 121 5.25 -9.81 -2.94
N GLN A 122 5.79 -9.89 -1.73
CA GLN A 122 5.31 -10.79 -0.66
C GLN A 122 5.06 -10.04 0.67
N ASP A 123 5.28 -8.74 0.67
CA ASP A 123 5.29 -7.91 1.87
C ASP A 123 3.88 -7.71 2.45
N ILE A 124 2.86 -7.57 1.60
CA ILE A 124 1.45 -7.53 2.03
C ILE A 124 1.10 -8.81 2.75
N ALA A 125 1.40 -9.97 2.16
CA ALA A 125 1.11 -11.27 2.76
C ALA A 125 1.83 -11.46 4.09
N ALA A 126 3.14 -11.17 4.13
CA ALA A 126 3.94 -11.27 5.34
C ALA A 126 3.35 -10.37 6.46
N MET A 127 3.24 -9.07 6.21
CA MET A 127 2.80 -8.12 7.24
C MET A 127 1.34 -8.33 7.65
N SER A 128 0.48 -8.75 6.73
CA SER A 128 -0.93 -9.05 7.04
C SER A 128 -1.08 -10.31 7.89
N ALA A 129 -0.15 -11.26 7.81
CA ALA A 129 -0.17 -12.46 8.65
C ALA A 129 0.17 -12.17 10.13
N ILE A 130 0.87 -11.06 10.43
CA ILE A 130 1.22 -10.67 11.79
C ILE A 130 -0.02 -10.17 12.54
N PRO A 131 -0.44 -10.79 13.67
CA PRO A 131 -1.56 -10.28 14.48
C PRO A 131 -1.34 -8.83 14.94
N ASN A 132 -2.40 -8.04 15.05
CA ASN A 132 -2.38 -6.60 15.43
C ASN A 132 -1.64 -5.64 14.47
N MET A 133 -0.82 -6.14 13.55
CA MET A 133 -0.23 -5.30 12.50
C MET A 133 -1.31 -4.84 11.53
N ARG A 134 -1.30 -3.55 11.21
CA ARG A 134 -2.13 -2.95 10.15
C ARG A 134 -1.28 -2.75 8.91
N VAL A 135 -1.89 -2.84 7.73
CA VAL A 135 -1.22 -2.83 6.43
C VAL A 135 -1.97 -1.85 5.52
N TYR A 136 -1.26 -0.80 5.14
CA TYR A 136 -1.78 0.27 4.28
C TYR A 136 -0.97 0.44 3.01
N LEU A 137 -1.66 0.70 1.91
CA LEU A 137 -1.10 0.94 0.58
C LEU A 137 -1.80 2.15 -0.03
N PRO A 138 -1.45 3.39 0.38
CA PRO A 138 -2.11 4.57 -0.16
C PRO A 138 -1.92 4.66 -1.67
N SER A 139 -3.00 4.95 -2.39
CA SER A 139 -3.07 4.89 -3.85
C SER A 139 -2.41 6.07 -4.55
N ASP A 140 -2.46 7.27 -3.94
CA ASP A 140 -1.83 8.47 -4.47
C ASP A 140 -1.32 9.42 -3.37
N ARG A 141 -0.82 10.58 -3.79
CA ARG A 141 -0.27 11.61 -2.88
C ARG A 141 -1.32 12.20 -1.94
N PHE A 142 -2.57 12.31 -2.37
CA PHE A 142 -3.63 12.92 -1.58
C PHE A 142 -4.06 11.98 -0.46
N GLN A 143 -4.32 10.71 -0.78
CA GLN A 143 -4.63 9.69 0.21
C GLN A 143 -3.44 9.43 1.14
N THR A 144 -2.21 9.51 0.64
CA THR A 144 -0.99 9.42 1.48
C THR A 144 -0.96 10.51 2.55
N ARG A 145 -1.27 11.76 2.20
CA ARG A 145 -1.34 12.86 3.18
C ARG A 145 -2.39 12.56 4.25
N CYS A 146 -3.62 12.24 3.85
CA CYS A 146 -4.71 11.95 4.78
C CYS A 146 -4.37 10.78 5.73
N LEU A 147 -3.76 9.71 5.21
CA LEU A 147 -3.33 8.58 6.02
C LEU A 147 -2.28 8.99 7.06
N PHE A 148 -1.28 9.78 6.68
CA PHE A 148 -0.23 10.19 7.62
C PHE A 148 -0.72 11.19 8.67
N GLU A 149 -1.68 12.05 8.34
CA GLU A 149 -2.36 12.91 9.33
C GLU A 149 -3.06 12.09 10.41
N GLU A 150 -3.69 10.97 10.06
CA GLU A 150 -4.31 10.07 11.04
C GLU A 150 -3.25 9.22 11.79
N LEU A 151 -2.22 8.72 11.10
CA LEU A 151 -1.15 7.94 11.73
C LEU A 151 -0.36 8.73 12.77
N LEU A 152 -0.26 10.06 12.64
CA LEU A 152 0.36 10.96 13.61
C LEU A 152 -0.40 11.10 14.94
N LYS A 153 -1.72 10.87 14.90
CA LYS A 153 -2.63 10.90 16.07
C LYS A 153 -2.83 9.53 16.69
N ASP A 154 -2.47 8.49 15.95
CA ASP A 154 -2.75 7.10 16.27
C ASP A 154 -1.65 6.47 17.14
N THR A 155 -1.99 5.35 17.79
CA THR A 155 -1.18 4.66 18.81
C THR A 155 -0.86 3.21 18.47
N LYS A 156 -1.39 2.69 17.35
CA LYS A 156 -1.23 1.28 16.96
C LYS A 156 -0.07 1.05 16.00
N PRO A 157 0.54 -0.15 15.94
CA PRO A 157 1.54 -0.46 14.93
C PRO A 157 0.92 -0.46 13.51
N ALA A 158 1.72 -0.11 12.50
CA ALA A 158 1.31 -0.19 11.10
C ALA A 158 2.52 -0.39 10.17
N TYR A 159 2.30 -1.17 9.10
CA TYR A 159 3.13 -1.22 7.92
C TYR A 159 2.47 -0.42 6.79
N ILE A 160 3.24 0.45 6.14
CA ILE A 160 2.78 1.29 5.04
C ILE A 160 3.70 1.03 3.85
N ARG A 161 3.14 0.52 2.76
CA ARG A 161 3.89 0.32 1.51
C ARG A 161 3.65 1.49 0.56
N VAL A 162 4.73 2.10 0.08
CA VAL A 162 4.70 3.12 -0.97
C VAL A 162 5.73 2.81 -2.05
N GLY A 163 5.44 3.11 -3.31
CA GLY A 163 6.42 2.91 -4.37
C GLY A 163 7.47 4.01 -4.47
N ARG A 164 8.32 3.88 -5.49
CA ARG A 164 9.46 4.76 -5.75
C ARG A 164 9.10 5.98 -6.56
N ASN A 165 8.19 5.87 -7.52
CA ASN A 165 7.97 6.90 -8.52
C ASN A 165 6.70 7.70 -8.20
N PRO A 166 6.54 8.92 -8.75
CA PRO A 166 5.23 9.55 -8.82
C PRO A 166 4.25 8.63 -9.55
N VAL A 167 3.04 8.57 -9.03
CA VAL A 167 1.89 7.91 -9.65
C VAL A 167 0.85 8.96 -10.03
N GLU A 168 -0.02 8.65 -10.98
CA GLU A 168 -1.13 9.54 -11.31
C GLU A 168 -2.08 9.70 -10.12
N ASP A 169 -2.69 10.88 -10.04
CA ASP A 169 -3.63 11.19 -8.97
C ASP A 169 -4.93 10.40 -9.20
N VAL A 170 -5.44 9.77 -8.14
CA VAL A 170 -6.78 9.12 -8.10
C VAL A 170 -7.80 10.11 -7.55
N TYR A 171 -7.38 10.93 -6.59
CA TYR A 171 -8.18 11.94 -5.93
C TYR A 171 -7.75 13.36 -6.37
N SER A 172 -8.49 14.36 -5.93
CA SER A 172 -8.12 15.77 -6.11
C SER A 172 -7.95 16.45 -4.77
N GLU A 173 -7.26 17.60 -4.76
CA GLU A 173 -6.98 18.37 -3.55
C GLU A 173 -8.25 18.73 -2.75
N ASP A 174 -9.33 19.07 -3.46
CA ASP A 174 -10.62 19.43 -2.85
C ASP A 174 -11.51 18.22 -2.54
N HIS A 175 -11.15 17.01 -3.00
CA HIS A 175 -11.99 15.83 -2.89
C HIS A 175 -11.19 14.55 -2.63
N VAL A 176 -10.97 14.27 -1.35
CA VAL A 176 -10.38 13.03 -0.85
C VAL A 176 -11.32 12.43 0.20
N PRO A 177 -12.32 11.62 -0.17
CA PRO A 177 -13.24 11.01 0.78
C PRO A 177 -12.52 9.90 1.56
N PHE A 178 -11.77 10.32 2.57
CA PHE A 178 -10.92 9.48 3.40
C PHE A 178 -11.52 9.26 4.77
N THR A 179 -11.53 8.01 5.20
CA THR A 179 -11.74 7.63 6.60
C THR A 179 -10.77 6.49 6.89
N MET A 180 -10.02 6.60 7.99
CA MET A 180 -9.06 5.58 8.37
C MET A 180 -9.79 4.22 8.48
N ASP A 181 -9.17 3.16 7.95
CA ASP A 181 -9.69 1.78 7.99
C ASP A 181 -10.99 1.55 7.19
N ARG A 182 -11.37 2.47 6.30
CA ARG A 182 -12.55 2.35 5.42
C ARG A 182 -12.16 2.53 3.96
N ALA A 183 -12.66 1.65 3.11
CA ALA A 183 -12.40 1.69 1.68
C ALA A 183 -13.15 2.84 1.00
N THR A 184 -12.61 3.31 -0.12
CA THR A 184 -13.18 4.44 -0.85
C THR A 184 -13.76 4.00 -2.19
N TRP A 185 -15.02 4.36 -2.44
CA TRP A 185 -15.65 4.17 -3.74
C TRP A 185 -15.15 5.24 -4.71
N VAL A 186 -14.29 4.85 -5.64
CA VAL A 186 -13.73 5.77 -6.64
C VAL A 186 -14.67 5.87 -7.85
N GLN A 187 -15.28 4.75 -8.23
CA GLN A 187 -16.32 4.70 -9.26
C GLN A 187 -17.47 3.78 -8.85
N THR A 188 -18.68 4.11 -9.29
CA THR A 188 -19.88 3.30 -9.09
C THR A 188 -20.23 2.52 -10.35
N GLY A 189 -20.64 1.26 -10.19
CA GLY A 189 -21.13 0.40 -11.25
C GLY A 189 -21.83 -0.84 -10.72
N SER A 190 -22.40 -1.66 -11.60
CA SER A 190 -23.29 -2.78 -11.23
C SER A 190 -22.96 -4.14 -11.87
N ASP A 191 -22.16 -4.19 -12.93
CA ASP A 191 -21.87 -5.45 -13.62
C ASP A 191 -20.73 -6.21 -12.93
N VAL A 192 -19.69 -5.49 -12.52
CA VAL A 192 -18.48 -6.04 -11.91
C VAL A 192 -17.92 -5.10 -10.86
N ALA A 193 -17.40 -5.65 -9.76
CA ALA A 193 -16.67 -4.91 -8.76
C ALA A 193 -15.16 -5.12 -8.95
N ILE A 194 -14.43 -4.04 -9.24
CA ILE A 194 -12.96 -4.02 -9.26
C ILE A 194 -12.48 -3.48 -7.91
N ILE A 195 -11.73 -4.28 -7.17
CA ILE A 195 -11.18 -3.92 -5.85
C ILE A 195 -9.66 -3.89 -5.98
N ALA A 196 -9.07 -2.71 -5.80
CA ALA A 196 -7.63 -2.50 -6.00
C ALA A 196 -7.00 -1.80 -4.79
N CYS A 197 -5.69 -1.88 -4.64
CA CYS A 197 -4.94 -1.15 -3.60
C CYS A 197 -3.64 -0.57 -4.13
N GLY A 198 -3.14 0.49 -3.48
CA GLY A 198 -1.88 1.13 -3.86
C GLY A 198 -1.88 1.64 -5.30
N GLU A 199 -0.76 1.48 -5.99
CA GLU A 199 -0.57 2.01 -7.35
C GLU A 199 -1.51 1.39 -8.39
N MET A 200 -2.20 0.29 -8.07
CA MET A 200 -3.14 -0.38 -8.98
C MET A 200 -4.54 0.21 -9.01
N VAL A 201 -4.84 1.17 -8.13
CA VAL A 201 -6.13 1.85 -8.12
C VAL A 201 -6.31 2.71 -9.38
N HIS A 202 -5.29 3.46 -9.80
CA HIS A 202 -5.41 4.29 -10.99
C HIS A 202 -5.61 3.46 -12.28
N PRO A 203 -4.82 2.41 -12.57
CA PRO A 203 -5.09 1.53 -13.71
C PRO A 203 -6.46 0.83 -13.65
N ALA A 204 -6.98 0.55 -12.44
CA ALA A 204 -8.34 0.03 -12.28
C ALA A 204 -9.43 1.05 -12.65
N VAL A 205 -9.21 2.34 -12.34
CA VAL A 205 -10.08 3.46 -12.76
C VAL A 205 -10.11 3.56 -14.29
N GLU A 206 -8.93 3.59 -14.93
CA GLU A 206 -8.83 3.64 -16.39
C GLU A 206 -9.45 2.40 -17.05
N ALA A 207 -9.26 1.22 -16.47
CA ALA A 207 -9.91 0.00 -16.94
C ALA A 207 -11.44 0.08 -16.88
N ALA A 208 -12.00 0.67 -15.82
CA ALA A 208 -13.45 0.89 -15.71
C ALA A 208 -13.96 1.86 -16.79
N ASP A 209 -13.20 2.89 -17.13
CA ASP A 209 -13.53 3.79 -18.25
C ASP A 209 -13.52 3.05 -19.59
N LEU A 210 -12.54 2.18 -19.83
CA LEU A 210 -12.48 1.33 -21.04
C LEU A 210 -13.64 0.32 -21.11
N LEU A 211 -14.02 -0.27 -19.98
CA LEU A 211 -15.15 -1.19 -19.87
C LEU A 211 -16.49 -0.50 -20.14
N LYS A 212 -16.64 0.75 -19.69
CA LYS A 212 -17.83 1.57 -19.96
C LYS A 212 -18.06 1.79 -21.45
N LEU A 213 -17.00 1.96 -22.23
CA LEU A 213 -17.07 2.05 -23.71
C LEU A 213 -17.57 0.75 -24.36
N GLN A 214 -17.46 -0.38 -23.65
CA GLN A 214 -17.97 -1.69 -24.07
C GLN A 214 -19.37 -1.99 -23.51
N GLY A 215 -19.99 -1.03 -22.81
CA GLY A 215 -21.30 -1.20 -22.17
C GLY A 215 -21.25 -1.99 -20.87
N ILE A 216 -20.08 -2.16 -20.25
CA ILE A 216 -19.91 -2.83 -18.95
C ILE A 216 -19.76 -1.76 -17.85
N SER A 217 -20.66 -1.79 -16.87
CA SER A 217 -20.65 -0.90 -15.72
C SER A 217 -19.79 -1.49 -14.59
N ALA A 218 -18.53 -1.07 -14.50
CA ALA A 218 -17.62 -1.47 -13.43
C ALA A 218 -17.65 -0.50 -12.25
N ALA A 219 -17.74 -1.02 -11.03
CA ALA A 219 -17.42 -0.26 -9.82
C ALA A 219 -15.92 -0.38 -9.51
N VAL A 220 -15.32 0.67 -8.94
CA VAL A 220 -13.92 0.67 -8.49
C VAL A 220 -13.87 1.04 -7.01
N LEU A 221 -13.33 0.13 -6.20
CA LEU A 221 -13.14 0.27 -4.77
C LEU A 221 -11.64 0.33 -4.46
N ASP A 222 -11.19 1.46 -3.92
CA ASP A 222 -9.85 1.63 -3.37
C ASP A 222 -9.79 1.05 -1.96
N MET A 223 -9.13 -0.10 -1.85
CA MET A 223 -8.87 -0.83 -0.62
C MET A 223 -7.46 -0.56 -0.10
N TYR A 224 -7.08 0.71 0.05
CA TYR A 224 -5.79 1.10 0.61
C TYR A 224 -5.52 0.45 1.98
N CYS A 225 -6.56 0.17 2.77
CA CYS A 225 -6.48 -0.57 4.04
C CYS A 225 -6.70 -2.07 3.80
N VAL A 226 -5.63 -2.79 3.46
CA VAL A 226 -5.69 -4.26 3.31
C VAL A 226 -5.84 -4.94 4.68
N LYS A 227 -5.31 -4.33 5.74
CA LYS A 227 -5.55 -4.75 7.12
C LYS A 227 -5.60 -3.53 8.06
N PRO A 228 -6.69 -3.29 8.79
CA PRO A 228 -7.96 -4.02 8.75
C PRO A 228 -8.64 -3.85 7.39
N LEU A 229 -9.21 -4.94 6.88
CA LEU A 229 -9.98 -4.90 5.64
C LEU A 229 -11.38 -4.33 5.92
N ASP A 230 -11.85 -3.42 5.07
CA ASP A 230 -13.23 -2.95 5.11
C ASP A 230 -14.19 -4.02 4.55
N THR A 231 -14.50 -4.99 5.42
CA THR A 231 -15.29 -6.18 5.08
C THR A 231 -16.69 -5.80 4.59
N GLU A 232 -17.31 -4.77 5.18
CA GLU A 232 -18.64 -4.29 4.78
C GLU A 232 -18.62 -3.75 3.34
N ALA A 233 -17.59 -2.97 2.99
CA ALA A 233 -17.44 -2.45 1.64
C ALA A 233 -17.21 -3.57 0.62
N VAL A 234 -16.41 -4.59 0.95
CA VAL A 234 -16.19 -5.77 0.08
C VAL A 234 -17.51 -6.52 -0.14
N ILE A 235 -18.26 -6.82 0.93
CA ILE A 235 -19.55 -7.51 0.82
C ILE A 235 -20.53 -6.71 -0.03
N LYS A 236 -20.60 -5.39 0.19
CA LYS A 236 -21.46 -4.49 -0.59
C LYS A 236 -21.10 -4.51 -2.07
N ALA A 237 -19.80 -4.41 -2.40
CA ALA A 237 -19.31 -4.44 -3.78
C ALA A 237 -19.59 -5.77 -4.47
N ALA A 238 -19.26 -6.89 -3.81
CA ALA A 238 -19.47 -8.22 -4.35
C ALA A 238 -20.96 -8.57 -4.51
N SER A 239 -21.80 -8.20 -3.52
CA SER A 239 -23.24 -8.49 -3.56
C SER A 239 -23.95 -7.74 -4.69
N GLY A 240 -23.52 -6.51 -4.97
CA GLY A 240 -24.07 -5.65 -6.02
C GLY A 240 -23.55 -5.95 -7.43
N ALA A 241 -22.63 -6.90 -7.58
CA ALA A 241 -21.99 -7.23 -8.86
C ALA A 241 -22.16 -8.71 -9.24
N ARG A 242 -21.97 -9.03 -10.51
CA ARG A 242 -22.01 -10.41 -11.02
C ARG A 242 -20.71 -11.16 -10.75
N ALA A 243 -19.59 -10.44 -10.72
CA ALA A 243 -18.26 -10.96 -10.45
C ALA A 243 -17.41 -9.91 -9.73
N VAL A 244 -16.29 -10.37 -9.16
CA VAL A 244 -15.29 -9.52 -8.50
C VAL A 244 -13.94 -9.70 -9.19
N VAL A 245 -13.24 -8.60 -9.44
CA VAL A 245 -11.86 -8.58 -9.90
C VAL A 245 -11.02 -7.90 -8.83
N THR A 246 -9.95 -8.53 -8.38
CA THR A 246 -8.98 -7.87 -7.50
C THR A 246 -7.73 -7.51 -8.28
N VAL A 247 -7.14 -6.34 -8.01
CA VAL A 247 -5.92 -5.89 -8.70
C VAL A 247 -4.88 -5.44 -7.68
N GLU A 248 -3.73 -6.11 -7.67
CA GLU A 248 -2.63 -5.78 -6.77
C GLU A 248 -1.26 -6.01 -7.40
N GLU A 249 -0.31 -5.13 -7.07
CA GLU A 249 1.10 -5.31 -7.37
C GLU A 249 1.71 -6.18 -6.26
N HIS A 250 1.41 -7.47 -6.29
CA HIS A 250 1.82 -8.42 -5.27
C HIS A 250 1.73 -9.86 -5.81
N SER A 251 2.29 -10.82 -5.08
CA SER A 251 2.11 -12.25 -5.27
C SER A 251 0.62 -12.63 -5.25
N PRO A 252 0.20 -13.67 -5.98
CA PRO A 252 -1.18 -14.14 -5.95
C PRO A 252 -1.56 -14.76 -4.58
N PHE A 253 -0.59 -14.94 -3.67
CA PHE A 253 -0.79 -15.55 -2.37
C PHE A 253 -0.74 -14.52 -1.24
N GLY A 254 -1.77 -14.56 -0.38
CA GLY A 254 -1.82 -13.80 0.89
C GLY A 254 -2.02 -12.29 0.76
N GLY A 255 -2.13 -11.75 -0.46
CA GLY A 255 -2.41 -10.34 -0.72
C GLY A 255 -3.90 -9.95 -0.65
N LEU A 256 -4.24 -8.84 -1.29
CA LEU A 256 -5.61 -8.30 -1.39
C LEU A 256 -6.60 -9.35 -1.94
N GLY A 257 -6.24 -10.01 -3.03
CA GLY A 257 -7.07 -11.02 -3.69
C GLY A 257 -7.40 -12.19 -2.78
N ALA A 258 -6.46 -12.61 -1.92
CA ALA A 258 -6.68 -13.70 -0.98
C ALA A 258 -7.67 -13.31 0.12
N VAL A 259 -7.50 -12.13 0.72
CA VAL A 259 -8.38 -11.69 1.82
C VAL A 259 -9.78 -11.31 1.33
N VAL A 260 -9.89 -10.69 0.14
CA VAL A 260 -11.19 -10.44 -0.50
C VAL A 260 -11.89 -11.75 -0.82
N ALA A 261 -11.17 -12.75 -1.34
CA ALA A 261 -11.77 -14.05 -1.67
C ALA A 261 -12.32 -14.78 -0.43
N GLN A 262 -11.66 -14.67 0.71
CA GLN A 262 -12.17 -15.20 1.99
C GLN A 262 -13.49 -14.53 2.39
N VAL A 263 -13.51 -13.18 2.42
CA VAL A 263 -14.73 -12.43 2.78
C VAL A 263 -15.89 -12.73 1.84
N VAL A 264 -15.64 -12.70 0.53
CA VAL A 264 -16.67 -12.98 -0.48
C VAL A 264 -17.14 -14.44 -0.39
N GLY A 265 -16.23 -15.39 -0.21
CA GLY A 265 -16.55 -16.81 -0.09
C GLY A 265 -17.40 -17.14 1.14
N GLU A 266 -17.17 -16.46 2.26
CA GLU A 266 -17.93 -16.68 3.49
C GLU A 266 -19.30 -15.98 3.50
N ASN A 267 -19.40 -14.79 2.89
CA ASN A 267 -20.56 -13.90 3.11
C ASN A 267 -21.47 -13.74 1.88
N CYS A 268 -20.90 -13.72 0.67
CA CYS A 268 -21.64 -13.45 -0.55
C CYS A 268 -20.96 -14.06 -1.79
N PRO A 269 -20.91 -15.39 -1.93
CA PRO A 269 -20.11 -16.05 -2.97
C PRO A 269 -20.36 -15.50 -4.39
N ARG A 270 -19.27 -15.14 -5.06
CA ARG A 270 -19.22 -14.67 -6.45
C ARG A 270 -18.03 -15.29 -7.16
N LYS A 271 -18.03 -15.26 -8.49
CA LYS A 271 -16.83 -15.55 -9.28
C LYS A 271 -15.81 -14.45 -9.02
N ILE A 272 -14.58 -14.83 -8.70
CA ILE A 272 -13.48 -13.90 -8.40
C ILE A 272 -12.32 -14.16 -9.35
N LYS A 273 -11.74 -13.10 -9.90
CA LYS A 273 -10.48 -13.14 -10.65
C LYS A 273 -9.45 -12.26 -9.97
N ASN A 274 -8.34 -12.86 -9.57
CA ASN A 274 -7.22 -12.12 -8.99
C ASN A 274 -6.22 -11.76 -10.12
N LEU A 275 -5.98 -10.48 -10.31
CA LEU A 275 -4.94 -9.93 -11.18
C LEU A 275 -3.78 -9.49 -10.28
N ALA A 276 -2.67 -10.20 -10.40
CA ALA A 276 -1.52 -10.09 -9.53
C ALA A 276 -0.25 -10.38 -10.35
N LEU A 277 0.93 -10.13 -9.77
CA LEU A 277 2.19 -10.59 -10.34
C LEU A 277 2.23 -12.13 -10.34
N PRO A 278 3.03 -12.78 -11.20
CA PRO A 278 3.08 -14.25 -11.24
C PRO A 278 3.72 -14.84 -9.97
N ASP A 279 3.48 -16.12 -9.73
CA ASP A 279 4.27 -16.93 -8.79
C ASP A 279 5.62 -17.33 -9.42
N ALA A 280 6.44 -16.32 -9.71
CA ALA A 280 7.76 -16.46 -10.30
C ALA A 280 8.57 -15.19 -10.06
N PRO A 281 9.91 -15.24 -10.20
CA PRO A 281 10.72 -14.03 -10.32
C PRO A 281 10.17 -13.14 -11.45
N VAL A 282 9.80 -11.91 -11.09
CA VAL A 282 9.24 -10.92 -12.01
C VAL A 282 10.35 -10.43 -12.95
N ILE A 283 10.01 -10.21 -14.22
CA ILE A 283 10.96 -9.63 -15.18
C ILE A 283 11.45 -8.25 -14.72
N THR A 284 12.65 -7.89 -15.16
CA THR A 284 13.24 -6.57 -14.90
C THR A 284 12.82 -5.57 -15.96
N GLY A 285 12.42 -4.37 -15.54
CA GLY A 285 12.05 -3.24 -16.40
C GLY A 285 11.65 -2.05 -15.55
N THR A 286 11.18 -0.98 -16.18
CA THR A 286 10.41 0.05 -15.46
C THR A 286 9.09 -0.53 -14.95
N SER A 287 8.48 0.06 -13.91
CA SER A 287 7.19 -0.43 -13.40
C SER A 287 6.13 -0.56 -14.50
N GLN A 288 6.05 0.44 -15.39
CA GLN A 288 5.09 0.43 -16.49
C GLN A 288 5.32 -0.74 -17.45
N GLU A 289 6.56 -0.96 -17.91
CA GLU A 289 6.87 -2.08 -18.83
C GLU A 289 6.52 -3.43 -18.21
N VAL A 290 6.73 -3.59 -16.91
CA VAL A 290 6.40 -4.82 -16.19
C VAL A 290 4.88 -4.96 -16.04
N PHE A 291 4.15 -3.89 -15.70
CA PHE A 291 2.69 -3.91 -15.64
C PHE A 291 2.07 -4.23 -17.00
N ASP A 292 2.60 -3.65 -18.09
CA ASP A 292 2.17 -3.94 -19.45
C ASP A 292 2.41 -5.40 -19.81
N TYR A 293 3.58 -5.94 -19.45
CA TYR A 293 3.95 -7.33 -19.71
C TYR A 293 3.01 -8.33 -19.02
N TYR A 294 2.61 -8.06 -17.77
CA TYR A 294 1.73 -8.94 -17.00
C TYR A 294 0.25 -8.61 -17.13
N GLY A 295 -0.13 -7.60 -17.92
CA GLY A 295 -1.52 -7.17 -18.09
C GLY A 295 -2.11 -6.52 -16.84
N LEU A 296 -1.26 -5.89 -16.01
CA LEU A 296 -1.66 -5.07 -14.86
C LEU A 296 -1.83 -3.58 -15.22
N ASN A 297 -1.99 -3.28 -16.51
CA ASN A 297 -2.37 -1.95 -17.01
C ASN A 297 -3.88 -1.88 -17.30
N ALA A 298 -4.37 -0.70 -17.69
CA ALA A 298 -5.79 -0.45 -17.94
C ALA A 298 -6.41 -1.43 -18.95
N GLU A 299 -5.75 -1.65 -20.09
CA GLU A 299 -6.21 -2.56 -21.14
C GLU A 299 -6.24 -4.02 -20.67
N GLY A 300 -5.21 -4.46 -19.95
CA GLY A 300 -5.10 -5.81 -19.41
C GLY A 300 -6.18 -6.11 -18.38
N ILE A 301 -6.42 -5.18 -17.44
CA ILE A 301 -7.48 -5.28 -16.44
C ILE A 301 -8.86 -5.28 -17.12
N ALA A 302 -9.11 -4.37 -18.06
CA ALA A 302 -10.38 -4.31 -18.79
C ALA A 302 -10.64 -5.59 -19.60
N LYS A 303 -9.62 -6.11 -20.30
CA LYS A 303 -9.71 -7.35 -21.06
C LYS A 303 -10.07 -8.53 -20.16
N ALA A 304 -9.30 -8.75 -19.08
CA ALA A 304 -9.53 -9.85 -18.16
C ALA A 304 -10.93 -9.76 -17.50
N THR A 305 -11.37 -8.55 -17.20
CA THR A 305 -12.70 -8.28 -16.63
C THR A 305 -13.82 -8.60 -17.62
N ALA A 306 -13.70 -8.16 -18.87
CA ALA A 306 -14.70 -8.46 -19.92
C ALA A 306 -14.76 -9.95 -20.24
N GLU A 307 -13.62 -10.65 -20.23
CA GLU A 307 -13.58 -12.12 -20.38
C GLU A 307 -14.29 -12.83 -19.22
N LEU A 308 -14.10 -12.36 -17.98
CA LEU A 308 -14.71 -12.95 -16.79
C LEU A 308 -16.25 -12.94 -16.84
N LEU A 309 -16.86 -11.93 -17.45
CA LEU A 309 -18.31 -11.72 -17.53
C LEU A 309 -18.99 -12.46 -18.71
N LYS A 310 -18.22 -13.04 -19.62
CA LYS A 310 -18.73 -13.86 -20.75
C LYS A 310 -19.03 -15.30 -20.35
N ASP A 311 -18.34 -15.78 -19.31
CA ASP A 311 -18.51 -17.09 -18.68
C ASP A 311 -19.67 -17.09 -17.66
#